data_AF-A0A175YI13-F1
#
_entry.id   AF-A0A175YI13-F1
#
_cell.length_a   1.000
_cell.length_b   1.000
_cell.length_c   1.000
_cell.angle_alpha   90.00
_cell.angle_beta   90.00
_cell.angle_gamma   90.00
#
_symmetry.space_group_name_H-M   'P 1'
#
loop_
_entity.id
_entity.type
_entity.pdbx_description
1 polymer ?
#
loop_
_entity_poly.entity_id
_entity_poly.type
_entity_poly.pdbx_seq_one_letter_code
_entity_poly.pdbx_strand_id
1 'polypeptide(L)'
;MELQNLDDCLEIPSCNLTIENNIGNQAIFVGRNTSVSISPSETVRPNCIYFTDDRTDCYHRVGGGHDMGIFSMEDQTIEPHFPGKSIHFISPPLWYI
;
A
#
# COMPACT_ATOMS: atom_id res chain seq x y z
N MET A 1 -10.25 -49.40 -14.63
CA MET A 1 -10.60 -47.98 -14.41
C MET A 1 -9.31 -47.33 -13.95
N GLU A 2 -8.53 -46.81 -14.91
CA GLU A 2 -7.27 -46.15 -14.62
C GLU A 2 -7.57 -44.81 -13.94
N LEU A 3 -6.94 -44.59 -12.79
CA LEU A 3 -6.90 -43.29 -12.16
C LEU A 3 -6.03 -42.40 -13.05
N GLN A 4 -6.65 -41.47 -13.77
CA GLN A 4 -5.91 -40.41 -14.46
C GLN A 4 -5.18 -39.61 -13.38
N ASN A 5 -3.85 -39.61 -13.44
CA ASN A 5 -3.01 -38.74 -12.62
C ASN A 5 -3.39 -37.30 -12.94
N LEU A 6 -3.93 -36.58 -11.96
CA LEU A 6 -4.15 -35.15 -12.02
C LEU A 6 -2.82 -34.46 -11.73
N ASP A 7 -1.88 -34.59 -12.66
CA ASP A 7 -0.68 -33.75 -12.73
C ASP A 7 -1.05 -32.38 -13.33
N ASP A 8 -2.07 -31.73 -12.76
CA ASP A 8 -2.26 -30.28 -12.94
C ASP A 8 -1.17 -29.61 -12.09
N CYS A 9 0.06 -29.63 -12.60
CA CYS A 9 1.13 -28.77 -12.15
C CYS A 9 0.61 -27.33 -12.30
N LEU A 10 0.13 -26.75 -11.21
CA LEU A 10 -0.27 -25.34 -11.13
C LEU A 10 0.84 -24.50 -11.78
N GLU A 11 0.56 -23.92 -12.95
CA GLU A 11 1.49 -23.01 -13.61
C GLU A 11 1.83 -21.91 -12.61
N ILE A 12 3.08 -21.88 -12.13
CA ILE A 12 3.54 -20.82 -11.25
C ILE A 12 3.52 -19.56 -12.09
N PRO A 13 2.73 -18.53 -11.73
CA PRO A 13 2.69 -17.30 -12.50
C PRO A 13 4.09 -16.71 -12.58
N SER A 14 4.64 -16.60 -13.78
CA SER A 14 5.89 -15.88 -14.00
C SER A 14 5.61 -14.39 -13.84
N CYS A 15 6.18 -13.76 -12.82
CA CYS A 15 6.16 -12.31 -12.67
C CYS A 15 7.46 -11.69 -13.19
N ASN A 16 7.34 -10.56 -13.88
CA ASN A 16 8.48 -9.74 -14.27
C ASN A 16 8.45 -8.47 -13.41
N LEU A 17 9.62 -8.07 -12.88
CA LEU A 17 9.77 -6.79 -12.20
C LEU A 17 10.03 -5.70 -13.23
N THR A 18 9.17 -4.68 -13.26
CA THR A 18 9.39 -3.46 -14.04
C THR A 18 9.68 -2.28 -13.11
N ILE A 19 10.63 -1.43 -13.50
CA ILE A 19 10.94 -0.21 -12.77
C ILE A 19 10.10 0.90 -13.38
N GLU A 20 9.23 1.51 -12.59
CA GLU A 20 8.35 2.59 -13.01
C GLU A 20 8.66 3.87 -12.23
N ASN A 21 8.76 4.98 -12.95
CA ASN A 21 8.89 6.32 -12.37
C ASN A 21 7.58 7.12 -12.46
N ASN A 22 6.50 6.50 -12.96
CA ASN A 22 5.20 7.13 -13.14
C ASN A 22 4.12 6.05 -13.14
N ILE A 23 3.07 6.23 -12.34
CA ILE A 23 1.93 5.30 -12.26
C ILE A 23 0.68 5.81 -13.01
N GLY A 24 0.80 6.97 -13.66
CA GLY A 24 -0.17 7.55 -14.57
C GLY A 24 -1.44 8.04 -13.86
N ASN A 25 -2.58 7.80 -14.50
CA ASN A 25 -3.90 8.18 -13.97
C ASN A 25 -4.41 7.16 -12.92
N GLN A 26 -3.55 6.78 -11.99
CA GLN A 26 -3.85 5.89 -10.87
C GLN A 26 -3.21 6.42 -9.58
N ALA A 27 -3.79 6.03 -8.46
CA ALA A 27 -3.22 6.19 -7.14
C ALA A 27 -3.08 4.82 -6.48
N ILE A 28 -1.96 4.58 -5.83
CA ILE A 28 -1.70 3.33 -5.12
C ILE A 28 -1.81 3.60 -3.62
N PHE A 29 -2.62 2.80 -2.93
CA PHE A 29 -2.72 2.80 -1.48
C PHE A 29 -1.95 1.59 -0.95
N VAL A 30 -0.97 1.83 -0.10
CA VAL A 30 -0.14 0.83 0.55
C VAL A 30 -0.42 0.86 2.04
N GLY A 31 -0.75 -0.29 2.60
CA GLY A 31 -0.79 -0.48 4.03
C GLY A 31 -0.28 -1.86 4.41
N ARG A 32 -0.25 -2.13 5.72
CA ARG A 32 0.41 -3.31 6.29
C ARG A 32 -0.06 -4.66 5.70
N ASN A 33 -1.33 -4.78 5.33
CA ASN A 33 -1.91 -6.05 4.89
C ASN A 33 -2.55 -6.01 3.49
N THR A 34 -2.72 -4.83 2.91
CA THR A 34 -3.44 -4.66 1.65
C THR A 34 -2.80 -3.54 0.87
N SER A 35 -2.65 -3.76 -0.43
CA SER A 35 -2.38 -2.70 -1.40
C SER A 35 -3.47 -2.71 -2.45
N VAL A 36 -3.89 -1.53 -2.89
CA VAL A 36 -4.89 -1.38 -3.95
C VAL A 36 -4.53 -0.22 -4.86
N SER A 37 -4.84 -0.35 -6.14
CA SER A 37 -4.79 0.74 -7.11
C SER A 37 -6.21 1.22 -7.39
N ILE A 38 -6.43 2.53 -7.31
CA ILE A 38 -7.73 3.15 -7.60
C ILE A 38 -7.59 4.29 -8.59
N SER A 39 -8.69 4.58 -9.29
CA SER A 39 -8.80 5.78 -10.12
C SER A 39 -8.79 7.04 -9.23
N PRO A 40 -8.17 8.14 -9.69
CA PRO A 40 -8.18 9.43 -9.01
C PRO A 40 -9.60 9.98 -8.79
N SER A 41 -9.72 10.87 -7.81
CA SER A 41 -10.98 11.55 -7.46
C SER A 41 -10.68 13.00 -7.03
N GLU A 42 -11.70 13.73 -6.59
CA GLU A 42 -11.51 15.09 -6.03
C GLU A 42 -10.57 15.11 -4.81
N THR A 43 -10.47 13.99 -4.08
CA THR A 43 -9.63 13.88 -2.86
C THR A 43 -8.40 12.99 -3.06
N VAL A 44 -8.31 12.28 -4.19
CA VAL A 44 -7.23 11.33 -4.50
C VAL A 44 -6.49 11.79 -5.75
N ARG A 45 -5.23 12.17 -5.59
CA ARG A 45 -4.39 12.65 -6.69
C ARG A 45 -3.87 11.47 -7.52
N PRO A 46 -3.83 11.61 -8.87
CA PRO A 46 -3.10 10.65 -9.70
C PRO A 46 -1.62 10.66 -9.38
N ASN A 47 -0.91 9.65 -9.87
CA ASN A 47 0.53 9.55 -9.83
C ASN A 47 1.12 9.66 -8.40
N CYS A 48 0.36 9.20 -7.41
CA CYS A 48 0.71 9.28 -5.98
C CYS A 48 0.61 7.91 -5.29
N ILE A 49 1.48 7.68 -4.31
CA ILE A 49 1.45 6.53 -3.41
C ILE A 49 1.04 7.00 -2.01
N TYR A 50 -0.09 6.50 -1.53
CA TYR A 50 -0.66 6.78 -0.22
C TYR A 50 -0.25 5.65 0.73
N PHE A 51 0.53 5.94 1.77
CA PHE A 51 1.04 4.91 2.67
C PHE A 51 0.64 5.13 4.13
N THR A 52 0.39 4.01 4.82
CA THR A 52 0.12 3.96 6.26
C THR A 52 1.30 3.36 7.01
N ASP A 53 1.33 3.61 8.31
CA ASP A 53 2.39 3.20 9.21
C ASP A 53 2.48 1.67 9.29
N ASP A 54 3.64 1.13 8.90
CA ASP A 54 3.99 -0.30 9.00
C ASP A 54 4.90 -0.58 10.20
N ARG A 55 5.35 0.45 10.91
CA ARG A 55 6.37 0.41 11.95
C ARG A 55 5.80 0.04 13.32
N THR A 56 5.39 -1.22 13.44
CA THR A 56 4.73 -1.77 14.64
C THR A 56 5.57 -1.80 15.93
N ASP A 57 6.91 -1.76 15.85
CA ASP A 57 7.83 -1.87 17.00
C ASP A 57 7.68 -0.71 17.99
N CYS A 58 7.23 0.45 17.52
CA CYS A 58 7.18 1.68 18.31
C CYS A 58 5.78 2.06 18.81
N TYR A 59 4.73 1.35 18.38
CA TYR A 59 3.32 1.69 18.69
C TYR A 59 3.05 1.81 20.18
N HIS A 60 3.65 0.94 20.99
CA HIS A 60 3.47 0.92 22.44
C HIS A 60 4.16 2.08 23.15
N ARG A 61 5.12 2.77 22.51
CA ARG A 61 5.90 3.86 23.10
C ARG A 61 5.40 5.24 22.71
N VAL A 62 5.07 5.41 21.42
CA VAL A 62 4.78 6.73 20.84
C VAL A 62 3.44 6.77 20.08
N GLY A 63 2.71 5.66 20.05
CA GLY A 63 1.56 5.48 19.16
C GLY A 63 2.00 5.08 17.74
N GLY A 64 1.01 4.83 16.88
CA GLY A 64 1.23 4.67 15.44
C GLY A 64 0.98 5.97 14.68
N GLY A 65 0.96 5.88 13.36
CA GLY A 65 0.70 6.99 12.46
C GLY A 65 1.82 8.03 12.38
N HIS A 66 3.05 7.66 12.73
CA HIS A 66 4.20 8.58 12.62
C HIS A 66 4.90 8.45 11.26
N ASP A 67 4.76 7.29 10.60
CA ASP A 67 5.28 7.03 9.27
C ASP A 67 4.13 6.87 8.27
N MET A 68 3.48 7.98 7.94
CA MET A 68 2.37 8.01 6.99
C MET A 68 2.51 9.21 6.08
N GLY A 69 2.00 9.07 4.86
CA GLY A 69 2.04 10.19 3.95
C GLY A 69 1.56 9.86 2.56
N ILE A 70 1.79 10.84 1.69
CA ILE A 70 1.57 10.73 0.27
C ILE A 70 2.91 11.00 -0.41
N PHE A 71 3.39 10.04 -1.17
CA PHE A 71 4.54 10.21 -2.05
C PHE A 71 4.05 10.63 -3.44
N SER A 72 4.48 11.79 -3.91
CA SER A 72 4.25 12.26 -5.29
C SER A 72 5.32 11.66 -6.19
N MET A 73 4.93 10.89 -7.21
CA MET A 73 5.88 10.38 -8.22
C MET A 73 6.39 11.51 -9.13
N GLU A 74 5.62 12.61 -9.26
CA GLU A 74 5.97 13.76 -10.09
C GLU A 74 7.09 14.59 -9.44
N ASP A 75 6.91 14.99 -8.18
CA ASP A 75 7.83 15.87 -7.46
C ASP A 75 8.87 15.10 -6.64
N GLN A 76 8.69 13.79 -6.49
CA GLN A 76 9.50 12.92 -5.63
C GLN A 76 9.52 13.39 -4.17
N THR A 77 8.42 13.98 -3.70
CA THR A 77 8.25 14.49 -2.33
C THR A 77 7.30 13.63 -1.53
N ILE A 78 7.52 13.59 -0.21
CA ILE A 78 6.58 13.03 0.75
C ILE A 78 5.91 14.19 1.48
N GLU A 79 4.58 14.19 1.50
CA GLU A 79 3.79 15.09 2.33
C GLU A 79 3.01 14.33 3.41
N PRO A 80 2.79 14.93 4.60
CA PRO A 80 1.96 14.33 5.62
C PRO A 80 0.49 14.27 5.17
N HIS A 81 -0.15 13.11 5.24
CA HIS A 81 -1.59 12.99 4.96
C HIS A 81 -2.45 13.28 6.20
N PHE A 82 -1.95 12.94 7.39
CA PHE A 82 -2.70 13.05 8.64
C PHE A 82 -1.90 13.90 9.63
N PRO A 83 -2.41 15.09 10.02
CA PRO A 83 -1.72 15.95 10.97
C PRO A 83 -1.84 15.44 12.42
N GLY A 84 -2.73 14.49 12.68
CA GLY A 84 -2.94 13.92 14.00
C GLY A 84 -1.90 12.84 14.36
N LYS A 85 -1.89 12.45 15.62
CA LYS A 85 -1.13 11.28 16.09
C LYS A 85 -2.09 10.14 16.37
N SER A 86 -1.83 8.95 15.86
CA SER A 86 -2.57 7.77 16.31
C SER A 86 -1.94 7.28 17.61
N ILE A 87 -2.63 7.44 18.73
CA ILE A 87 -2.14 6.97 20.03
C ILE A 87 -2.46 5.49 20.30
N HIS A 88 -3.09 4.80 19.34
CA HIS A 88 -3.59 3.45 19.55
C HIS A 88 -2.50 2.40 19.28
N PHE A 89 -2.23 1.56 20.27
CA PHE A 89 -1.11 0.62 20.27
C PHE A 89 -1.40 -0.72 19.56
N ILE A 90 -2.68 -1.08 19.36
CA ILE A 90 -3.11 -2.34 18.70
C ILE A 90 -3.57 -2.13 17.26
N SER A 91 -4.10 -0.95 16.95
CA SER A 91 -4.79 -0.67 15.69
C SER A 91 -4.09 0.51 15.04
N PRO A 92 -3.03 0.28 14.25
CA PRO A 92 -2.44 1.35 13.48
C PRO A 92 -3.48 1.97 12.53
N PRO A 93 -3.17 3.16 12.01
CA PRO A 93 -3.93 3.72 10.90
C PRO A 93 -4.02 2.73 9.73
N LEU A 94 -5.18 2.69 9.09
CA LEU A 94 -5.48 1.88 7.93
C LEU A 94 -6.22 2.73 6.91
N TRP A 95 -6.17 2.31 5.64
CA TRP A 95 -7.01 2.89 4.60
C TRP A 95 -8.39 2.22 4.62
N TYR A 96 -9.44 3.03 4.65
CA TYR A 96 -10.81 2.62 4.33
C TYR A 96 -11.13 3.18 2.95
N ILE A 97 -11.26 2.29 1.98
CA ILE A 97 -11.33 2.60 0.54
C ILE A 97 -12.65 2.06 0.01
#